data_AF-A0A3M1VXR3-F1
#
_entry.id   AF-A0A3M1VXR3-F1
#
_cell.length_a   1.000
_cell.length_b   1.000
_cell.length_c   1.000
_cell.angle_alpha   90.00
_cell.angle_beta   90.00
_cell.angle_gamma   90.00
#
_symmetry.space_group_name_H-M   'P 1'
#
loop_
_entity.id
_entity.type
_entity.pdbx_description
1 polymer ?
#
loop_
_entity_poly.entity_id
_entity_poly.type
_entity_poly.pdbx_seq_one_letter_code
_entity_poly.pdbx_strand_id
1 'polypeptide(L)'
;LMAEYIQKKVSRNFRAHLAGHPLQKQIVETTLANYLANSLGPLFFHEVQSDLPGISFREVVKSAAAAELLLNVRGLRKRIDSYEDKLKDDPQDLGPGALTADQKYLLLHDRLTTAHRTLTLWLANMYGIEHGTSDGRVKPPRPLQSILGLYGHHLRDFIDQADSLYSSSKDHVYKERKTYYQSLGLDDSTARVMAVGDYIAPTFEHILIARKAKCTFEEAISVRSKLLKATGIESIEEEILALEPQDRYDQAMLVGHMAKIRASLKSMATTLIKRGITDPDAIRASITTSSRYQVLAESIRQFGHNERQPTIPQLGAIAQALDEYPLSLPETKK
;
A
#
# COMPACT_ATOMS: atom_id res chain seq x y z
N LEU A 1 13.57 -18.66 -6.47
CA LEU A 1 12.53 -18.22 -7.44
C LEU A 1 12.03 -19.36 -8.34
N MET A 2 12.58 -19.69 -9.52
CA MET A 2 12.02 -20.75 -10.42
C MET A 2 11.70 -22.08 -9.71
N ALA A 3 12.63 -22.56 -8.89
CA ALA A 3 12.51 -23.85 -8.22
C ALA A 3 11.35 -23.93 -7.21
N GLU A 4 10.78 -22.79 -6.83
CA GLU A 4 9.70 -22.72 -5.84
C GLU A 4 8.31 -22.61 -6.46
N TYR A 5 8.20 -22.27 -7.75
CA TYR A 5 6.91 -22.13 -8.46
C TYR A 5 6.51 -23.38 -9.25
N ILE A 6 7.49 -24.19 -9.67
CA ILE A 6 7.26 -25.54 -10.19
C ILE A 6 7.09 -26.48 -8.99
N GLN A 7 6.20 -27.48 -9.08
CA GLN A 7 6.07 -28.52 -8.05
C GLN A 7 7.46 -28.97 -7.57
N LYS A 8 7.73 -28.88 -6.26
CA LYS A 8 9.07 -29.07 -5.67
C LYS A 8 9.79 -30.33 -6.18
N LYS A 9 9.03 -31.40 -6.43
CA LYS A 9 9.54 -32.67 -6.95
C LYS A 9 10.06 -32.53 -8.39
N VAL A 10 9.29 -31.90 -9.26
CA VAL A 10 9.66 -31.63 -10.66
C VAL A 10 10.82 -30.64 -10.72
N SER A 11 10.74 -29.54 -9.96
CA SER A 11 11.79 -28.51 -10.00
C SER A 11 13.15 -29.04 -9.53
N ARG A 12 13.16 -29.92 -8.53
CA ARG A 12 14.39 -30.53 -8.01
C ARG A 12 14.99 -31.54 -9.01
N ASN A 13 14.15 -32.38 -9.62
CA ASN A 13 14.60 -33.42 -10.56
C ASN A 13 15.06 -32.84 -11.90
N PHE A 14 14.46 -31.73 -12.34
CA PHE A 14 14.74 -31.13 -13.65
C PHE A 14 15.51 -29.81 -13.56
N ARG A 15 16.07 -29.44 -12.40
CA ARG A 15 16.73 -28.14 -12.22
C ARG A 15 17.85 -27.88 -13.22
N ALA A 16 18.72 -28.87 -13.42
CA ALA A 16 19.84 -28.79 -14.36
C ALA A 16 19.34 -28.68 -15.81
N HIS A 17 18.33 -29.48 -16.17
CA HIS A 17 17.71 -29.46 -17.50
C HIS A 17 17.01 -28.13 -17.79
N LEU A 18 16.28 -27.57 -16.83
CA LEU A 18 15.62 -26.28 -16.96
C LEU A 18 16.61 -25.13 -17.10
N ALA A 19 17.78 -25.22 -16.47
CA ALA A 19 18.81 -24.17 -16.56
C ALA A 19 19.44 -24.06 -17.96
N GLY A 20 19.54 -25.17 -18.70
CA GLY A 20 20.02 -25.20 -20.08
C GLY A 20 18.90 -25.19 -21.14
N HIS A 21 17.63 -25.14 -20.73
CA HIS A 21 16.51 -25.29 -21.65
C HIS A 21 16.35 -24.04 -22.54
N PRO A 22 16.23 -24.17 -23.88
CA PRO A 22 16.06 -23.02 -24.78
C PRO A 22 14.84 -22.14 -24.45
N LEU A 23 13.79 -22.75 -23.89
CA LEU A 23 12.56 -22.08 -23.46
C LEU A 23 12.52 -21.74 -21.96
N GLN A 24 13.66 -21.76 -21.25
CA GLN A 24 13.67 -21.54 -19.80
C GLN A 24 12.92 -20.27 -19.41
N LYS A 25 13.16 -19.17 -20.14
CA LYS A 25 12.54 -17.87 -19.88
C LYS A 25 11.00 -17.95 -19.97
N GLN A 26 10.48 -18.54 -21.05
CA GLN A 26 9.05 -18.71 -21.28
C GLN A 26 8.42 -19.60 -20.20
N ILE A 27 9.10 -20.69 -19.81
CA ILE A 27 8.64 -21.56 -18.72
C ILE A 27 8.54 -20.77 -17.40
N VAL A 28 9.52 -19.90 -17.09
CA VAL A 28 9.47 -19.04 -15.89
C VAL A 28 8.28 -18.10 -15.97
N GLU A 29 8.13 -17.41 -17.09
CA GLU A 29 7.09 -16.41 -17.30
C GLU A 29 5.70 -17.03 -17.19
N THR A 30 5.45 -18.15 -17.86
CA THR A 30 4.17 -18.88 -17.77
C THR A 30 3.90 -19.41 -16.37
N THR A 31 4.90 -20.01 -15.71
CA THR A 31 4.70 -20.54 -14.35
C THR A 31 4.38 -19.41 -13.37
N LEU A 32 5.08 -18.28 -13.48
CA LEU A 32 4.85 -17.12 -12.62
C LEU A 32 3.49 -16.47 -12.92
N ALA A 33 3.12 -16.32 -14.20
CA ALA A 33 1.82 -15.80 -14.61
C ALA A 33 0.67 -16.66 -14.09
N ASN A 34 0.75 -17.98 -14.24
CA ASN A 34 -0.27 -18.91 -13.73
C ASN A 34 -0.37 -18.87 -12.21
N TYR A 35 0.77 -18.83 -11.53
CA TYR A 35 0.78 -18.69 -10.07
C TYR A 35 0.12 -17.39 -9.61
N LEU A 36 0.45 -16.26 -10.25
CA LEU A 36 -0.09 -14.96 -9.91
C LEU A 36 -1.59 -14.88 -10.23
N ALA A 37 -2.03 -15.42 -11.38
CA ALA A 37 -3.45 -15.51 -11.72
C ALA A 37 -4.24 -16.32 -10.69
N ASN A 38 -3.69 -17.45 -10.22
CA ASN A 38 -4.31 -18.25 -9.16
C ASN A 38 -4.28 -17.55 -7.80
N SER A 39 -3.29 -16.69 -7.55
CA SER A 39 -3.11 -16.04 -6.25
C SER A 39 -3.85 -14.73 -6.11
N LEU A 40 -3.93 -13.94 -7.18
CA LEU A 40 -4.50 -12.60 -7.20
C LEU A 40 -5.85 -12.53 -7.92
N GLY A 41 -6.23 -13.62 -8.61
CA GLY A 41 -7.45 -13.73 -9.41
C GLY A 41 -7.16 -13.67 -10.91
N PRO A 42 -8.00 -14.33 -11.75
CA PRO A 42 -7.76 -14.45 -13.19
C PRO A 42 -7.84 -13.11 -13.94
N LEU A 43 -8.59 -12.14 -13.41
CA LEU A 43 -8.75 -10.80 -14.00
C LEU A 43 -7.72 -9.79 -13.50
N PHE A 44 -6.88 -10.15 -12.53
CA PHE A 44 -5.98 -9.21 -11.84
C PHE A 44 -5.11 -8.39 -12.79
N PHE A 45 -4.49 -9.03 -13.78
CA PHE A 45 -3.62 -8.35 -14.73
C PHE A 45 -4.37 -7.33 -15.59
N HIS A 46 -5.57 -7.69 -16.04
CA HIS A 46 -6.41 -6.79 -16.81
C HIS A 46 -6.86 -5.59 -15.97
N GLU A 47 -7.24 -5.83 -14.71
CA GLU A 47 -7.61 -4.78 -13.76
C GLU A 47 -6.44 -3.81 -13.53
N VAL A 48 -5.23 -4.31 -13.26
CA VAL A 48 -4.04 -3.45 -13.08
C VAL A 48 -3.74 -2.63 -14.34
N GLN A 49 -3.84 -3.21 -15.53
CA GLN A 49 -3.58 -2.49 -16.78
C GLN A 49 -4.67 -1.47 -17.12
N SER A 50 -5.91 -1.73 -16.72
CA SER A 50 -7.02 -0.78 -16.82
C SER A 50 -6.81 0.40 -15.87
N ASP A 51 -6.37 0.12 -14.63
CA ASP A 51 -6.15 1.14 -13.60
C ASP A 51 -4.87 1.96 -13.83
N LEU A 52 -3.87 1.36 -14.48
CA LEU A 52 -2.57 1.97 -14.76
C LEU A 52 -2.27 1.93 -16.27
N PRO A 53 -2.93 2.79 -17.09
CA PRO A 53 -2.70 2.84 -18.52
C PRO A 53 -1.22 3.01 -18.87
N GLY A 54 -0.73 2.17 -19.79
CA GLY A 54 0.66 2.17 -20.24
C GLY A 54 1.60 1.24 -19.45
N ILE A 55 1.15 0.61 -18.37
CA ILE A 55 1.96 -0.40 -17.69
C ILE A 55 2.08 -1.69 -18.54
N SER A 56 3.31 -2.16 -18.74
CA SER A 56 3.51 -3.43 -19.43
C SER A 56 3.21 -4.63 -18.52
N PHE A 57 2.77 -5.74 -19.10
CA PHE A 57 2.52 -6.98 -18.37
C PHE A 57 3.73 -7.43 -17.52
N ARG A 58 4.94 -7.26 -18.07
CA ARG A 58 6.21 -7.56 -17.37
C ARG A 58 6.35 -6.76 -16.07
N GLU A 59 5.94 -5.50 -16.08
CA GLU A 59 6.03 -4.60 -14.94
C GLU A 59 4.98 -4.92 -13.86
N VAL A 60 3.79 -5.35 -14.26
CA VAL A 60 2.79 -5.90 -13.34
C VAL A 60 3.32 -7.15 -12.65
N VAL A 61 3.83 -8.12 -13.41
CA VAL A 61 4.41 -9.37 -12.88
C VAL A 61 5.57 -9.09 -11.92
N LYS A 62 6.47 -8.16 -12.27
CA LYS A 62 7.59 -7.78 -11.41
C LYS A 62 7.12 -7.14 -10.12
N SER A 63 6.11 -6.28 -10.17
CA SER A 63 5.52 -5.63 -9.00
C SER A 63 4.83 -6.65 -8.09
N ALA A 64 4.12 -7.61 -8.68
CA ALA A 64 3.46 -8.68 -7.95
C ALA A 64 4.45 -9.64 -7.27
N ALA A 65 5.54 -9.97 -7.96
CA ALA A 65 6.63 -10.75 -7.39
C ALA A 65 7.36 -10.00 -6.26
N ALA A 66 7.58 -8.69 -6.42
CA ALA A 66 8.14 -7.86 -5.36
C ALA A 66 7.22 -7.83 -4.12
N ALA A 67 5.92 -7.61 -4.32
CA ALA A 67 4.93 -7.61 -3.24
C ALA A 67 4.88 -8.97 -2.52
N GLU A 68 4.91 -10.07 -3.27
CA GLU A 68 4.94 -11.42 -2.71
C GLU A 68 6.15 -11.64 -1.79
N LEU A 69 7.34 -11.23 -2.25
CA LEU A 69 8.57 -11.41 -1.50
C LEU A 69 8.65 -10.48 -0.29
N LEU A 70 8.15 -9.24 -0.40
CA LEU A 70 8.13 -8.27 0.68
C LEU A 70 7.19 -8.68 1.81
N LEU A 71 6.02 -9.24 1.46
CA LEU A 71 5.03 -9.69 2.45
C LEU A 71 5.19 -11.16 2.85
N ASN A 72 6.09 -11.89 2.20
CA ASN A 72 6.21 -13.34 2.36
C ASN A 72 4.84 -14.05 2.20
N VAL A 73 4.06 -13.67 1.19
CA VAL A 73 2.66 -14.13 0.99
C VAL A 73 2.57 -15.65 1.01
N ARG A 74 3.51 -16.34 0.36
CA ARG A 74 3.57 -17.80 0.37
C ARG A 74 3.80 -18.38 1.77
N GLY A 75 4.66 -17.75 2.56
CA GLY A 75 4.90 -18.17 3.93
C GLY A 75 3.64 -17.98 4.79
N LEU A 76 2.96 -16.84 4.63
CA LEU A 76 1.71 -16.54 5.32
C LEU A 76 0.59 -17.51 4.92
N ARG A 77 0.40 -17.82 3.63
CA ARG A 77 -0.59 -18.81 3.17
C ARG A 77 -0.37 -20.16 3.82
N LYS A 78 0.86 -20.69 3.79
CA LYS A 78 1.16 -21.96 4.45
C LYS A 78 0.89 -21.96 5.94
N ARG A 79 1.09 -20.82 6.61
CA ARG A 79 0.73 -20.67 8.02
C ARG A 79 -0.79 -20.73 8.17
N ILE A 80 -1.53 -19.93 7.41
CA ILE A 80 -3.02 -19.96 7.36
C ILE A 80 -3.54 -21.38 7.10
N ASP A 81 -3.01 -22.08 6.10
CA ASP A 81 -3.39 -23.46 5.77
C ASP A 81 -3.14 -24.41 6.96
N SER A 82 -2.05 -24.22 7.71
CA SER A 82 -1.79 -25.01 8.93
C SER A 82 -2.72 -24.68 10.12
N TYR A 83 -3.51 -23.62 10.02
CA TYR A 83 -4.52 -23.24 10.99
C TYR A 83 -5.92 -23.74 10.63
N GLU A 84 -6.15 -24.27 9.42
CA GLU A 84 -7.45 -24.79 9.00
C GLU A 84 -8.00 -25.82 10.00
N ASP A 85 -7.17 -26.78 10.43
CA ASP A 85 -7.54 -27.78 11.45
C ASP A 85 -7.81 -27.20 12.86
N LYS A 86 -7.31 -25.99 13.12
CA LYS A 86 -7.45 -25.28 14.41
C LYS A 86 -8.60 -24.30 14.43
N LEU A 87 -9.08 -23.86 13.27
CA LEU A 87 -10.32 -23.12 13.12
C LEU A 87 -11.47 -24.09 13.42
N LYS A 88 -11.72 -24.32 14.71
CA LYS A 88 -12.91 -25.05 15.14
C LYS A 88 -14.04 -24.06 15.30
N ASP A 89 -15.24 -24.47 14.89
CA ASP A 89 -16.44 -23.77 15.31
C ASP A 89 -16.51 -23.89 16.83
N ASP A 90 -16.30 -22.77 17.54
CA ASP A 90 -16.58 -22.73 18.97
C ASP A 90 -18.12 -22.76 19.10
N PRO A 91 -18.70 -23.81 19.69
CA PRO A 91 -20.15 -23.93 19.80
C PRO A 91 -20.79 -22.77 20.58
N GLN A 92 -20.01 -22.08 21.44
CA GLN A 92 -20.47 -20.91 22.19
C GLN A 92 -20.44 -19.61 21.37
N ASP A 93 -19.70 -19.60 20.26
CA ASP A 93 -19.55 -18.45 19.39
C ASP A 93 -20.62 -18.44 18.29
N LEU A 94 -21.53 -19.44 18.19
CA LEU A 94 -22.61 -19.52 17.18
C LEU A 94 -23.78 -18.53 17.40
N GLY A 95 -23.51 -17.36 17.95
CA GLY A 95 -24.46 -16.26 17.99
C GLY A 95 -24.83 -15.76 16.58
N PRO A 96 -25.93 -15.01 16.42
CA PRO A 96 -26.27 -14.39 15.14
C PRO A 96 -25.12 -13.49 14.67
N GLY A 97 -24.49 -13.85 13.54
CA GLY A 97 -23.38 -13.08 12.95
C GLY A 97 -21.97 -13.69 13.11
N ALA A 98 -21.83 -14.83 13.78
CA ALA A 98 -20.55 -15.50 13.89
C ALA A 98 -20.15 -16.21 12.60
N LEU A 99 -18.84 -16.17 12.30
CA LEU A 99 -18.27 -16.80 11.12
C LEU A 99 -17.95 -18.28 11.39
N THR A 100 -18.32 -19.15 10.46
CA THR A 100 -17.88 -20.56 10.46
C THR A 100 -16.37 -20.66 10.24
N ALA A 101 -15.79 -21.81 10.57
CA ALA A 101 -14.39 -22.11 10.27
C ALA A 101 -14.01 -21.81 8.80
N ASP A 102 -14.81 -22.26 7.84
CA ASP A 102 -14.59 -22.02 6.42
C ASP A 102 -14.65 -20.53 6.08
N GLN A 103 -15.60 -19.79 6.65
CA GLN A 103 -15.71 -18.34 6.45
C GLN A 103 -14.51 -17.59 7.03
N LYS A 104 -14.02 -17.99 8.21
CA LYS A 104 -12.80 -17.45 8.83
C LYS A 104 -11.58 -17.73 7.93
N TYR A 105 -11.45 -18.95 7.42
CA TYR A 105 -10.38 -19.35 6.51
C TYR A 105 -10.40 -18.53 5.21
N LEU A 106 -11.56 -18.42 4.56
CA LEU A 106 -11.73 -17.62 3.36
C LEU A 106 -11.42 -16.14 3.61
N LEU A 107 -11.87 -15.59 4.74
CA LEU A 107 -11.57 -14.21 5.13
C LEU A 107 -10.06 -13.97 5.30
N LEU A 108 -9.31 -14.90 5.91
CA LEU A 108 -7.87 -14.78 6.05
C LEU A 108 -7.16 -14.74 4.69
N HIS A 109 -7.53 -15.64 3.78
CA HIS A 109 -6.98 -15.67 2.42
C HIS A 109 -7.37 -14.44 1.60
N ASP A 110 -8.61 -13.95 1.73
CA ASP A 110 -9.09 -12.73 1.09
C ASP A 110 -8.29 -11.50 1.57
N ARG A 111 -8.08 -11.36 2.88
CA ARG A 111 -7.29 -10.25 3.45
C ARG A 111 -5.84 -10.27 3.00
N LEU A 112 -5.21 -11.45 2.99
CA LEU A 112 -3.86 -11.61 2.48
C LEU A 112 -3.76 -11.27 0.99
N THR A 113 -4.75 -11.72 0.20
CA THR A 113 -4.83 -11.43 -1.23
C THR A 113 -5.04 -9.93 -1.47
N THR A 114 -5.89 -9.27 -0.69
CA THR A 114 -6.11 -7.82 -0.73
C THR A 114 -4.83 -7.04 -0.41
N ALA A 115 -4.09 -7.44 0.62
CA ALA A 115 -2.79 -6.83 0.94
C ALA A 115 -1.78 -7.01 -0.20
N HIS A 116 -1.72 -8.21 -0.80
CA HIS A 116 -0.85 -8.51 -1.93
C HIS A 116 -1.23 -7.69 -3.18
N ARG A 117 -2.52 -7.60 -3.51
CA ARG A 117 -3.04 -6.77 -4.62
C ARG A 117 -2.72 -5.28 -4.39
N THR A 118 -3.00 -4.77 -3.20
CA THR A 118 -2.75 -3.38 -2.82
C THR A 118 -1.28 -3.01 -2.96
N LEU A 119 -0.38 -3.83 -2.41
CA LEU A 119 1.05 -3.56 -2.54
C LEU A 119 1.54 -3.71 -3.99
N THR A 120 0.98 -4.65 -4.74
CA THR A 120 1.29 -4.80 -6.17
C THR A 120 0.92 -3.55 -6.96
N LEU A 121 -0.30 -3.05 -6.79
CA LEU A 121 -0.78 -1.81 -7.44
C LEU A 121 0.09 -0.62 -7.06
N TRP A 122 0.45 -0.50 -5.78
CA TRP A 122 1.32 0.57 -5.31
C TRP A 122 2.70 0.51 -5.98
N LEU A 123 3.33 -0.68 -6.03
CA LEU A 123 4.64 -0.87 -6.66
C LEU A 123 4.58 -0.65 -8.17
N ALA A 124 3.51 -1.12 -8.82
CA ALA A 124 3.25 -0.93 -10.24
C ALA A 124 3.12 0.54 -10.60
N ASN A 125 2.34 1.31 -9.82
CA ASN A 125 2.20 2.75 -10.00
C ASN A 125 3.52 3.49 -9.77
N MET A 126 4.30 3.07 -8.76
CA MET A 126 5.54 3.75 -8.37
C MET A 126 6.76 3.43 -9.25
N TYR A 127 6.80 2.25 -9.88
CA TYR A 127 7.98 1.74 -10.58
C TYR A 127 7.73 1.11 -11.94
N GLY A 128 6.48 0.81 -12.27
CA GLY A 128 6.09 0.06 -13.46
C GLY A 128 5.77 0.94 -14.67
N ILE A 129 5.37 2.19 -14.45
CA ILE A 129 5.16 3.15 -15.53
C ILE A 129 6.49 3.85 -15.83
N GLU A 130 6.86 3.85 -17.10
CA GLU A 130 7.97 4.64 -17.61
C GLU A 130 7.64 6.12 -17.44
N HIS A 131 8.15 6.73 -16.37
CA HIS A 131 8.02 8.16 -16.17
C HIS A 131 9.01 8.87 -17.09
N GLY A 132 8.47 9.63 -18.04
CA GLY A 132 9.23 10.65 -18.75
C GLY A 132 9.78 11.65 -17.74
N THR A 133 11.09 11.88 -17.74
CA THR A 133 11.70 12.96 -16.98
C THR A 133 11.45 14.29 -17.70
N SER A 134 11.59 15.40 -16.99
CA SER A 134 11.36 16.75 -17.52
C SER A 134 12.26 17.11 -18.71
N ASP A 135 13.36 16.38 -18.91
CA ASP A 135 14.27 16.48 -20.06
C ASP A 135 13.91 15.52 -21.22
N GLY A 136 12.74 14.87 -21.18
CA GLY A 136 12.27 13.95 -22.20
C GLY A 136 12.91 12.56 -22.16
N ARG A 137 13.80 12.27 -21.19
CA ARG A 137 14.37 10.92 -21.06
C ARG A 137 13.36 9.97 -20.41
N VAL A 138 13.33 8.74 -20.91
CA VAL A 138 12.55 7.68 -20.28
C VAL A 138 13.41 7.03 -19.21
N LYS A 139 12.99 7.11 -17.94
CA LYS A 139 13.68 6.40 -16.87
C LYS A 139 13.35 4.91 -16.97
N PRO A 140 14.35 4.02 -17.07
CA PRO A 140 14.07 2.59 -17.17
C PRO A 140 13.38 2.08 -15.90
N PRO A 141 12.49 1.08 -16.03
CA PRO A 141 11.84 0.48 -14.88
C PRO A 141 12.83 -0.06 -13.85
N ARG A 142 12.52 0.09 -12.57
CA ARG A 142 13.44 -0.30 -11.49
C ARG A 142 13.62 -1.82 -11.45
N PRO A 143 14.85 -2.37 -11.33
CA PRO A 143 15.06 -3.81 -11.15
C PRO A 143 14.41 -4.36 -9.87
N LEU A 144 13.97 -5.61 -9.88
CA LEU A 144 13.31 -6.27 -8.73
C LEU A 144 14.17 -6.18 -7.46
N GLN A 145 15.45 -6.52 -7.55
CA GLN A 145 16.40 -6.47 -6.43
C GLN A 145 16.51 -5.07 -5.82
N SER A 146 16.43 -4.03 -6.66
CA SER A 146 16.46 -2.64 -6.20
C SER A 146 15.16 -2.18 -5.51
N ILE A 147 14.04 -2.85 -5.77
CA ILE A 147 12.79 -2.67 -5.03
C ILE A 147 12.90 -3.40 -3.68
N LEU A 148 13.33 -4.66 -3.69
CA LEU A 148 13.50 -5.46 -2.48
C LEU A 148 14.50 -4.84 -1.51
N GLY A 149 15.65 -4.38 -2.00
CA GLY A 149 16.65 -3.70 -1.18
C GLY A 149 16.22 -2.33 -0.68
N LEU A 150 15.22 -1.70 -1.31
CA LEU A 150 14.66 -0.43 -0.83
C LEU A 150 13.68 -0.64 0.33
N TYR A 151 12.86 -1.69 0.29
CA TYR A 151 11.74 -1.85 1.23
C TYR A 151 11.91 -2.99 2.23
N GLY A 152 12.65 -4.05 1.90
CA GLY A 152 12.58 -5.32 2.63
C GLY A 152 13.10 -5.29 4.07
N HIS A 153 14.10 -4.45 4.38
CA HIS A 153 14.53 -4.26 5.77
C HIS A 153 13.53 -3.40 6.54
N HIS A 154 13.24 -2.21 6.02
CA HIS A 154 12.34 -1.25 6.68
C HIS A 154 10.92 -1.78 6.89
N LEU A 155 10.38 -2.58 5.97
CA LEU A 155 9.07 -3.21 6.16
C LEU A 155 9.09 -4.22 7.31
N ARG A 156 10.17 -5.01 7.45
CA ARG A 156 10.29 -5.95 8.57
C ARG A 156 10.42 -5.20 9.90
N ASP A 157 11.29 -4.20 9.96
CA ASP A 157 11.46 -3.37 11.15
C ASP A 157 10.12 -2.69 11.53
N PHE A 158 9.38 -2.22 10.53
CA PHE A 158 8.05 -1.64 10.73
C PHE A 158 7.06 -2.63 11.33
N ILE A 159 6.98 -3.85 10.79
CA ILE A 159 6.10 -4.90 11.31
C ILE A 159 6.50 -5.28 12.73
N ASP A 160 7.79 -5.39 13.00
CA ASP A 160 8.33 -5.76 14.32
C ASP A 160 8.04 -4.67 15.37
N GLN A 161 8.07 -3.40 14.96
CA GLN A 161 7.83 -2.23 15.81
C GLN A 161 6.39 -1.71 15.79
N ALA A 162 5.47 -2.35 15.04
CA ALA A 162 4.12 -1.84 14.81
C ALA A 162 3.37 -1.53 16.12
N ASP A 163 3.52 -2.39 17.14
CA ASP A 163 2.91 -2.19 18.47
C ASP A 163 3.34 -0.87 19.16
N SER A 164 4.54 -0.37 18.86
CA SER A 164 5.08 0.87 19.42
C SER A 164 4.84 2.10 18.54
N LEU A 165 4.79 1.91 17.22
CA LEU A 165 4.65 3.00 16.24
C LEU A 165 3.22 3.53 16.14
N TYR A 166 2.23 2.67 16.36
CA TYR A 166 0.83 3.07 16.40
C TYR A 166 0.44 3.45 17.83
N SER A 167 0.82 4.64 18.32
CA SER A 167 0.40 5.14 19.64
C SER A 167 -0.69 6.22 19.58
N SER A 168 -1.31 6.42 18.41
CA SER A 168 -2.29 7.48 18.12
C SER A 168 -3.68 6.90 17.79
N SER A 169 -4.62 7.68 17.26
CA SER A 169 -5.99 7.24 16.88
C SER A 169 -6.04 5.93 16.06
N LYS A 170 -5.04 5.68 15.19
CA LYS A 170 -4.92 4.44 14.39
C LYS A 170 -4.43 3.21 15.17
N ASP A 171 -4.01 3.37 16.44
CA ASP A 171 -3.62 2.31 17.38
C ASP A 171 -4.75 1.33 17.62
N HIS A 172 -5.95 1.85 17.86
CA HIS A 172 -7.13 1.04 18.15
C HIS A 172 -7.41 0.05 17.03
N VAL A 173 -7.48 0.53 15.77
CA VAL A 173 -7.79 -0.31 14.61
C VAL A 173 -6.73 -1.39 14.40
N TYR A 174 -5.44 -1.06 14.55
CA TYR A 174 -4.37 -2.05 14.44
C TYR A 174 -4.45 -3.10 15.57
N LYS A 175 -4.60 -2.67 16.82
CA LYS A 175 -4.69 -3.57 17.99
C LYS A 175 -5.92 -4.48 17.92
N GLU A 176 -7.06 -3.94 17.53
CA GLU A 176 -8.30 -4.72 17.33
C GLU A 176 -8.09 -5.80 16.28
N ARG A 177 -7.54 -5.45 15.11
CA ARG A 177 -7.28 -6.41 14.03
C ARG A 177 -6.26 -7.46 14.44
N LYS A 178 -5.18 -7.06 15.11
CA LYS A 178 -4.18 -8.00 15.63
C LYS A 178 -4.83 -8.98 16.62
N THR A 179 -5.61 -8.47 17.57
CA THR A 179 -6.33 -9.28 18.57
C THR A 179 -7.33 -10.21 17.89
N TYR A 180 -8.05 -9.71 16.89
CA TYR A 180 -8.97 -10.51 16.07
C TYR A 180 -8.24 -11.64 15.34
N TYR A 181 -7.11 -11.37 14.68
CA TYR A 181 -6.35 -12.41 14.01
C TYR A 181 -5.75 -13.43 14.98
N GLN A 182 -5.36 -12.99 16.19
CA GLN A 182 -4.94 -13.89 17.26
C GLN A 182 -6.09 -14.76 17.78
N SER A 183 -7.31 -14.23 17.87
CA SER A 183 -8.49 -15.02 18.26
C SER A 183 -8.88 -16.06 17.21
N LEU A 184 -8.50 -15.85 15.93
CA LEU A 184 -8.56 -16.86 14.87
C LEU A 184 -7.44 -17.92 14.98
N GLY A 185 -6.62 -17.89 16.02
CA GLY A 185 -5.57 -18.87 16.29
C GLY A 185 -4.23 -18.59 15.60
N LEU A 186 -4.10 -17.46 14.88
CA LEU A 186 -2.83 -17.05 14.29
C LEU A 186 -1.82 -16.71 15.38
N ASP A 187 -0.56 -17.11 15.19
CA ASP A 187 0.51 -16.67 16.09
C ASP A 187 0.73 -15.14 15.98
N ASP A 188 1.34 -14.57 17.01
CA ASP A 188 1.57 -13.12 17.12
C ASP A 188 2.29 -12.53 15.90
N SER A 189 3.30 -13.22 15.34
CA SER A 189 4.01 -12.74 14.15
C SER A 189 3.09 -12.71 12.92
N THR A 190 2.31 -13.77 12.67
CA THR A 190 1.36 -13.80 11.55
C THR A 190 0.26 -12.73 11.72
N ALA A 191 -0.29 -12.62 12.92
CA ALA A 191 -1.34 -11.64 13.23
C ALA A 191 -0.88 -10.20 13.03
N ARG A 192 0.37 -9.85 13.41
CA ARG A 192 0.95 -8.52 13.15
C ARG A 192 1.03 -8.22 11.66
N VAL A 193 1.55 -9.16 10.85
CA VAL A 193 1.67 -8.97 9.40
C VAL A 193 0.29 -8.76 8.76
N MET A 194 -0.69 -9.56 9.17
CA MET A 194 -2.07 -9.43 8.68
C MET A 194 -2.71 -8.10 9.11
N ALA A 195 -2.52 -7.68 10.37
CA ALA A 195 -3.05 -6.42 10.90
C ALA A 195 -2.45 -5.18 10.22
N VAL A 196 -1.18 -5.26 9.80
CA VAL A 196 -0.48 -4.21 9.05
C VAL A 196 -0.93 -4.13 7.58
N GLY A 197 -1.60 -5.15 7.04
CA GLY A 197 -1.95 -5.26 5.61
C GLY A 197 -2.44 -3.96 4.95
N ASP A 198 -3.43 -3.30 5.54
CA ASP A 198 -4.03 -2.08 4.98
C ASP A 198 -3.12 -0.84 5.11
N TYR A 199 -2.08 -0.92 5.95
CA TYR A 199 -1.14 0.16 6.21
C TYR A 199 0.18 0.02 5.45
N ILE A 200 0.39 -1.05 4.69
CA ILE A 200 1.63 -1.30 3.94
C ILE A 200 1.95 -0.14 2.99
N ALA A 201 0.96 0.34 2.23
CA ALA A 201 1.17 1.41 1.27
C ALA A 201 1.63 2.73 1.94
N PRO A 202 0.94 3.24 3.00
CA PRO A 202 1.45 4.35 3.80
C PRO A 202 2.86 4.13 4.35
N THR A 203 3.18 2.92 4.83
CA THR A 203 4.53 2.59 5.32
C THR A 203 5.59 2.78 4.25
N PHE A 204 5.31 2.37 3.01
CA PHE A 204 6.26 2.54 1.91
C PHE A 204 6.45 4.02 1.53
N GLU A 205 5.41 4.84 1.70
CA GLU A 205 5.53 6.29 1.55
C GLU A 205 6.44 6.89 2.60
N HIS A 206 6.32 6.48 3.87
CA HIS A 206 7.23 6.91 4.93
C HIS A 206 8.69 6.53 4.64
N ILE A 207 8.94 5.32 4.14
CA ILE A 207 10.29 4.88 3.70
C ILE A 207 10.83 5.80 2.60
N LEU A 208 9.98 6.17 1.63
CA LEU A 208 10.37 7.09 0.56
C LEU A 208 10.64 8.51 1.06
N ILE A 209 9.82 9.02 1.99
CA ILE A 209 10.04 10.32 2.64
C ILE A 209 11.37 10.30 3.37
N ALA A 210 11.58 9.31 4.25
CA ALA A 210 12.80 9.14 5.04
C ALA A 210 14.05 9.13 4.16
N ARG A 211 14.04 8.31 3.11
CA ARG A 211 15.15 8.22 2.16
C ARG A 211 15.38 9.51 1.38
N LYS A 212 14.32 10.16 0.88
CA LYS A 212 14.45 11.38 0.07
C LYS A 212 14.88 12.58 0.90
N ALA A 213 14.43 12.66 2.15
CA ALA A 213 14.74 13.73 3.09
C ALA A 213 16.00 13.47 3.91
N LYS A 214 16.55 12.24 3.88
CA LYS A 214 17.67 11.78 4.70
C LYS A 214 17.40 11.92 6.21
N CYS A 215 16.19 11.55 6.62
CA CYS A 215 15.77 11.56 8.02
C CYS A 215 15.48 10.13 8.52
N THR A 216 15.16 10.00 9.81
CA THR A 216 14.72 8.70 10.34
C THR A 216 13.30 8.37 9.86
N PHE A 217 12.93 7.10 10.01
CA PHE A 217 11.61 6.63 9.63
C PHE A 217 10.51 7.21 10.54
N GLU A 218 10.79 7.34 11.84
CA GLU A 218 9.92 7.92 12.85
C GLU A 218 9.68 9.41 12.58
N GLU A 219 10.72 10.14 12.20
CA GLU A 219 10.60 11.55 11.81
C GLU A 219 9.69 11.71 10.58
N ALA A 220 9.83 10.83 9.58
CA ALA A 220 8.98 10.83 8.40
C ALA A 220 7.50 10.56 8.73
N ILE A 221 7.22 9.60 9.63
CA ILE A 221 5.86 9.35 10.15
C ILE A 221 5.33 10.58 10.88
N SER A 222 6.13 11.13 11.80
CA SER A 222 5.73 12.26 12.65
C SER A 222 5.36 13.47 11.82
N VAL A 223 6.20 13.86 10.86
CA VAL A 223 5.93 15.01 9.99
C VAL A 223 4.74 14.77 9.07
N ARG A 224 4.59 13.57 8.49
CA ARG A 224 3.40 13.27 7.65
C ARG A 224 2.11 13.30 8.47
N SER A 225 2.11 12.78 9.70
CA SER A 225 0.96 12.83 10.59
C SER A 225 0.59 14.27 10.97
N LYS A 226 1.57 15.10 11.35
CA LYS A 226 1.37 16.53 11.64
C LYS A 226 0.86 17.28 10.40
N LEU A 227 1.38 16.95 9.23
CA LEU A 227 0.93 17.52 7.95
C LEU A 227 -0.53 17.17 7.67
N LEU A 228 -0.93 15.89 7.81
CA LEU A 228 -2.33 15.46 7.66
C LEU A 228 -3.29 16.24 8.57
N LYS A 229 -2.88 16.44 9.83
CA LYS A 229 -3.63 17.24 10.81
C LYS A 229 -3.71 18.70 10.43
N ALA A 230 -2.59 19.30 10.01
CA ALA A 230 -2.52 20.70 9.64
C ALA A 230 -3.31 21.02 8.35
N THR A 231 -3.39 20.06 7.42
CA THR A 231 -4.22 20.19 6.22
C THR A 231 -5.68 19.86 6.46
N GLY A 232 -6.03 19.12 7.52
CA GLY A 232 -7.39 18.59 7.73
C GLY A 232 -7.72 17.38 6.85
N ILE A 233 -6.69 16.70 6.30
CA ILE A 233 -6.90 15.52 5.44
C ILE A 233 -7.10 14.25 6.28
N GLU A 234 -6.71 14.27 7.56
CA GLU A 234 -6.92 13.13 8.46
C GLU A 234 -8.39 12.70 8.53
N SER A 235 -9.33 13.65 8.67
CA SER A 235 -10.77 13.35 8.69
C SER A 235 -11.28 12.82 7.35
N ILE A 236 -10.72 13.32 6.25
CA ILE A 236 -11.05 12.87 4.90
C ILE A 236 -10.60 11.42 4.66
N GLU A 237 -9.42 11.00 5.17
CA GLU A 237 -8.99 9.60 5.06
C GLU A 237 -10.01 8.65 5.73
N GLU A 238 -10.63 9.05 6.85
CA GLU A 238 -11.65 8.26 7.55
C GLU A 238 -12.96 8.20 6.76
N GLU A 239 -13.43 9.34 6.25
CA GLU A 239 -14.65 9.42 5.43
C GLU A 239 -14.50 8.65 4.11
N ILE A 240 -13.32 8.65 3.49
CA ILE A 240 -13.04 7.89 2.27
C ILE A 240 -13.13 6.39 2.48
N LEU A 241 -12.73 5.89 3.65
CA LEU A 241 -12.88 4.47 3.98
C LEU A 241 -14.35 4.06 4.08
N ALA A 242 -15.25 5.02 4.32
CA ALA A 242 -16.70 4.81 4.35
C ALA A 242 -17.38 5.00 2.98
N LEU A 243 -16.65 5.43 1.93
CA LEU A 243 -17.21 5.58 0.59
C LEU A 243 -17.40 4.21 -0.08
N GLU A 244 -18.64 3.90 -0.42
CA GLU A 244 -18.98 2.74 -1.23
C GLU A 244 -19.07 3.15 -2.72
N PRO A 245 -18.08 2.80 -3.55
CA PRO A 245 -18.13 3.09 -4.99
C PRO A 245 -19.34 2.38 -5.62
N GLN A 246 -20.10 3.09 -6.47
CA GLN A 246 -21.29 2.51 -7.11
C GLN A 246 -20.92 1.58 -8.26
N ASP A 247 -19.79 1.85 -8.91
CA ASP A 247 -19.28 1.04 -10.00
C ASP A 247 -17.74 1.03 -10.05
N ARG A 248 -17.20 0.34 -11.07
CA ARG A 248 -15.76 0.21 -11.27
C ARG A 248 -15.05 1.53 -11.63
N TYR A 249 -15.74 2.47 -12.27
CA TYR A 249 -15.17 3.76 -12.66
C TYR A 249 -15.07 4.67 -11.44
N ASP A 250 -16.10 4.67 -10.60
CA ASP A 250 -16.07 5.32 -9.28
C ASP A 250 -14.91 4.81 -8.44
N GLN A 251 -14.73 3.48 -8.37
CA GLN A 251 -13.61 2.89 -7.66
C GLN A 251 -12.26 3.33 -8.24
N ALA A 252 -12.11 3.32 -9.57
CA ALA A 252 -10.87 3.76 -10.23
C ALA A 252 -10.59 5.25 -9.97
N MET A 253 -11.61 6.11 -10.00
CA MET A 253 -11.48 7.54 -9.68
C MET A 253 -11.09 7.74 -8.22
N LEU A 254 -11.72 7.03 -7.28
CA LEU A 254 -11.40 7.09 -5.86
C LEU A 254 -9.93 6.72 -5.61
N VAL A 255 -9.48 5.59 -6.16
CA VAL A 255 -8.09 5.12 -6.07
C VAL A 255 -7.13 6.14 -6.70
N GLY A 256 -7.47 6.67 -7.87
CA GLY A 256 -6.67 7.67 -8.58
C GLY A 256 -6.51 8.98 -7.81
N HIS A 257 -7.60 9.52 -7.24
CA HIS A 257 -7.55 10.73 -6.42
C HIS A 257 -6.77 10.51 -5.13
N MET A 258 -6.95 9.35 -4.46
CA MET A 258 -6.17 9.00 -3.28
C MET A 258 -4.68 8.87 -3.56
N ALA A 259 -4.31 8.28 -4.69
CA ALA A 259 -2.91 8.18 -5.10
C ALA A 259 -2.29 9.57 -5.31
N LYS A 260 -3.03 10.53 -5.89
CA LYS A 260 -2.59 11.92 -6.05
C LYS A 260 -2.42 12.63 -4.72
N ILE A 261 -3.42 12.57 -3.83
CA ILE A 261 -3.37 13.16 -2.48
C ILE A 261 -2.13 12.67 -1.72
N ARG A 262 -1.92 11.34 -1.70
CA ARG A 262 -0.75 10.72 -1.07
C ARG A 262 0.57 11.16 -1.69
N ALA A 263 0.64 11.27 -3.02
CA ALA A 263 1.84 11.73 -3.71
C ALA A 263 2.19 13.19 -3.34
N SER A 264 1.19 14.07 -3.27
CA SER A 264 1.37 15.47 -2.85
C SER A 264 1.80 15.57 -1.40
N LEU A 265 1.13 14.87 -0.47
CA LEU A 265 1.51 14.81 0.94
C LEU A 265 2.94 14.29 1.15
N LYS A 266 3.33 13.24 0.43
CA LYS A 266 4.70 12.72 0.44
C LYS A 266 5.71 13.78 -0.02
N SER A 267 5.41 14.51 -1.08
CA SER A 267 6.26 15.59 -1.60
C SER A 267 6.40 16.74 -0.58
N MET A 268 5.27 17.16 0.01
CA MET A 268 5.22 18.19 1.04
C MET A 268 6.01 17.79 2.28
N ALA A 269 5.76 16.60 2.84
CA ALA A 269 6.49 16.09 4.00
C ALA A 269 8.01 16.02 3.75
N THR A 270 8.41 15.49 2.58
CA THR A 270 9.83 15.45 2.17
C THR A 270 10.44 16.85 2.17
N THR A 271 9.69 17.85 1.71
CA THR A 271 10.15 19.23 1.58
C THR A 271 10.24 19.93 2.94
N LEU A 272 9.25 19.73 3.81
CA LEU A 272 9.24 20.26 5.19
C LEU A 272 10.44 19.75 5.98
N ILE A 273 10.71 18.43 5.95
CA ILE A 273 11.86 17.83 6.64
C ILE A 273 13.18 18.38 6.10
N LYS A 274 13.34 18.50 4.78
CA LYS A 274 14.55 19.10 4.18
C LYS A 274 14.81 20.56 4.60
N ARG A 275 13.78 21.27 5.06
CA ARG A 275 13.88 22.64 5.60
C ARG A 275 14.05 22.67 7.12
N GLY A 276 14.06 21.52 7.79
CA GLY A 276 14.06 21.43 9.25
C GLY A 276 12.73 21.83 9.88
N ILE A 277 11.62 21.82 9.12
CA ILE A 277 10.29 22.19 9.62
C ILE A 277 9.59 20.91 10.08
N THR A 278 9.73 20.59 11.37
CA THR A 278 9.17 19.38 11.99
C THR A 278 8.17 19.67 13.11
N ASP A 279 8.16 20.91 13.60
CA ASP A 279 7.25 21.40 14.64
C ASP A 279 5.81 21.58 14.10
N PRO A 280 4.76 21.17 14.85
CA PRO A 280 3.37 21.28 14.38
C PRO A 280 2.93 22.70 14.00
N ASP A 281 3.32 23.72 14.79
CA ASP A 281 2.92 25.11 14.56
C ASP A 281 3.68 25.68 13.36
N ALA A 282 4.97 25.35 13.22
CA ALA A 282 5.75 25.72 12.05
C ALA A 282 5.24 25.06 10.77
N ILE A 283 4.83 23.79 10.83
CA ILE A 283 4.17 23.08 9.71
C ILE A 283 2.87 23.79 9.35
N ARG A 284 2.01 24.08 10.33
CA ARG A 284 0.74 24.80 10.11
C ARG A 284 0.98 26.16 9.48
N ALA A 285 1.89 26.97 10.01
CA ALA A 285 2.24 28.28 9.44
C ALA A 285 2.79 28.18 8.01
N SER A 286 3.63 27.18 7.73
CA SER A 286 4.16 26.93 6.39
C SER A 286 3.06 26.57 5.39
N ILE A 287 1.98 25.94 5.87
CA ILE A 287 0.85 25.55 5.04
C ILE A 287 -0.14 26.72 4.89
N THR A 288 -0.45 27.46 5.95
CA THR A 288 -1.47 28.53 5.88
C THR A 288 -1.02 29.77 5.12
N THR A 289 0.29 29.99 4.99
CA THR A 289 0.87 31.13 4.26
C THR A 289 0.76 31.01 2.73
N SER A 290 0.50 29.81 2.19
CA SER A 290 0.28 29.62 0.76
C SER A 290 -1.10 30.14 0.35
N SER A 291 -1.17 30.95 -0.72
CA SER A 291 -2.45 31.37 -1.31
C SER A 291 -3.34 30.19 -1.73
N ARG A 292 -2.73 29.03 -2.04
CA ARG A 292 -3.44 27.81 -2.43
C ARG A 292 -4.03 27.05 -1.24
N TYR A 293 -3.64 27.38 -0.01
CA TYR A 293 -4.26 26.79 1.18
C TYR A 293 -5.73 27.14 1.30
N GLN A 294 -6.15 28.35 0.91
CA GLN A 294 -7.56 28.72 0.94
C GLN A 294 -8.40 27.82 0.02
N VAL A 295 -7.89 27.48 -1.16
CA VAL A 295 -8.55 26.55 -2.11
C VAL A 295 -8.65 25.15 -1.51
N LEU A 296 -7.58 24.66 -0.89
CA LEU A 296 -7.58 23.37 -0.20
C LEU A 296 -8.58 23.36 0.97
N ALA A 297 -8.50 24.34 1.86
CA ALA A 297 -9.36 24.45 3.03
C ALA A 297 -10.84 24.55 2.66
N GLU A 298 -11.16 25.28 1.58
CA GLU A 298 -12.52 25.35 1.05
C GLU A 298 -12.97 24.00 0.48
N SER A 299 -12.12 23.31 -0.27
CA SER A 299 -12.42 21.98 -0.83
C SER A 299 -12.67 20.95 0.27
N ILE A 300 -11.89 20.98 1.35
CA ILE A 300 -12.05 20.12 2.53
C ILE A 300 -13.34 20.47 3.28
N ARG A 301 -13.65 21.75 3.44
CA ARG A 301 -14.89 22.20 4.08
C ARG A 301 -16.12 21.73 3.29
N GLN A 302 -16.08 21.82 1.96
CA GLN A 302 -17.16 21.35 1.09
C GLN A 302 -17.33 19.82 1.13
N PHE A 303 -16.24 19.09 1.38
CA PHE A 303 -16.29 17.63 1.56
C PHE A 303 -17.08 17.24 2.82
N GLY A 304 -16.85 17.92 3.95
CA GLY A 304 -17.46 17.56 5.24
C GLY A 304 -18.84 18.18 5.55
N HIS A 305 -19.31 19.20 4.82
CA HIS A 305 -20.56 19.92 5.15
C HIS A 305 -21.83 19.38 4.50
N ASN A 306 -21.74 18.41 3.59
CA ASN A 306 -22.94 17.86 2.97
C ASN A 306 -23.55 16.78 3.87
N GLU A 307 -24.82 16.96 4.28
CA GLU A 307 -25.66 15.90 4.88
C GLU A 307 -25.82 14.69 3.93
N ARG A 308 -25.43 14.85 2.67
CA ARG A 308 -25.30 13.81 1.66
C ARG A 308 -23.85 13.36 1.61
N GLN A 309 -23.63 12.05 1.68
CA GLN A 309 -22.32 11.41 1.67
C GLN A 309 -21.32 12.10 0.71
N PRO A 310 -20.05 12.27 1.11
CA PRO A 310 -19.03 12.88 0.27
C PRO A 310 -18.97 12.23 -1.10
N THR A 311 -18.73 13.02 -2.14
CA THR A 311 -18.72 12.54 -3.53
C THR A 311 -17.31 12.42 -4.08
N ILE A 312 -17.08 11.45 -4.96
CA ILE A 312 -15.78 11.23 -5.62
C ILE A 312 -15.28 12.49 -6.37
N PRO A 313 -16.13 13.30 -7.04
CA PRO A 313 -15.70 14.57 -7.62
C PRO A 313 -15.11 15.57 -6.62
N GLN A 314 -15.65 15.64 -5.38
CA GLN A 314 -15.10 16.52 -4.34
C GLN A 314 -13.70 16.07 -3.91
N LEU A 315 -13.46 14.75 -3.89
CA LEU A 315 -12.12 14.22 -3.66
C LEU A 315 -11.14 14.61 -4.79
N GLY A 316 -11.64 14.66 -6.04
CA GLY A 316 -10.89 15.17 -7.18
C GLY A 316 -10.44 16.63 -7.02
N ALA A 317 -11.30 17.49 -6.47
CA ALA A 317 -10.96 18.88 -6.17
C ALA A 317 -9.87 18.99 -5.09
N ILE A 318 -9.94 18.18 -4.03
CA ILE A 318 -8.90 18.12 -2.99
C ILE A 318 -7.57 17.64 -3.60
N ALA A 319 -7.61 16.58 -4.41
CA ALA A 319 -6.43 16.04 -5.09
C ALA A 319 -5.78 17.09 -6.00
N GLN A 320 -6.58 17.82 -6.78
CA GLN A 320 -6.10 18.90 -7.62
C GLN A 320 -5.50 20.05 -6.79
N ALA A 321 -6.18 20.51 -5.74
CA ALA A 321 -5.70 21.58 -4.88
C ALA A 321 -4.35 21.25 -4.22
N LEU A 322 -4.12 19.98 -3.87
CA LEU A 322 -2.86 19.49 -3.32
C LEU A 322 -1.75 19.30 -4.35
N ASP A 323 -2.05 18.81 -5.55
CA ASP A 323 -1.08 18.67 -6.65
C ASP A 323 -0.59 20.06 -7.10
N GLU A 324 -1.55 20.99 -7.16
CA GLU A 324 -1.30 22.40 -7.29
C GLU A 324 -0.69 23.02 -6.04
N TYR A 325 -0.29 22.29 -5.01
CA TYR A 325 0.39 22.88 -3.86
C TYR A 325 1.90 22.68 -3.98
N PRO A 326 2.62 23.34 -4.92
CA PRO A 326 4.05 23.41 -4.74
C PRO A 326 4.25 24.21 -3.47
N LEU A 327 5.07 23.68 -2.56
CA LEU A 327 5.73 24.53 -1.57
C LEU A 327 6.74 25.42 -2.33
N SER A 328 6.24 26.27 -3.24
CA SER A 328 7.00 27.29 -3.94
C SER A 328 7.57 28.17 -2.87
N LEU A 329 8.87 28.02 -2.63
CA LEU A 329 9.57 28.86 -1.69
C LEU A 329 9.87 30.20 -2.36
N PRO A 330 9.64 31.32 -1.67
CA PRO A 330 10.63 32.38 -1.76
C PRO A 330 11.97 31.80 -1.31
N GLU A 331 12.99 31.85 -2.16
CA GLU A 331 14.36 31.46 -1.80
C GLU A 331 14.73 32.18 -0.50
N THR A 332 14.85 31.44 0.60
CA THR A 332 15.48 31.99 1.80
C THR A 332 16.94 32.18 1.44
N LYS A 333 17.30 33.42 1.09
CA LYS A 333 18.70 33.85 0.98
C LYS A 333 19.37 33.48 2.30
N LYS A 334 20.21 32.45 2.27
CA LYS A 334 21.09 32.07 3.38
C LYS A 334 22.19 33.10 3.56
#